data_AF-A0A7S4CHX4-F1
#
_entry.id   AF-A0A7S4CHX4-F1
#
_cell.length_a   1.000
_cell.length_b   1.000
_cell.length_c   1.000
_cell.angle_alpha   90.00
_cell.angle_beta   90.00
_cell.angle_gamma   90.00
#
_symmetry.space_group_name_H-M   'P 1'
#
loop_
_entity.id
_entity.type
_entity.pdbx_description
1 polymer ?
#
loop_
_entity_poly.entity_id
_entity_poly.type
_entity_poly.pdbx_seq_one_letter_code
_entity_poly.pdbx_strand_id
1 'polypeptide(L)'
;EQHQPYGVAKTEEDAPNFFGSSYSVTKGFTDRLFHQFEGTALNLRIRMPFNDEDHPRNFISKIAKYPRVINIPNSITYLPNALDAMVDLILQRRTGTLNLVNPGLITHKEVLDMYREIMNASHSVTIVTPEQQRKTLASDRSNTYLDTRKVEGWAPQILPVKDAVRKALQGMKRDREKKAAALSCG
;
A
#
# COMPACT_ATOMS: atom_id res chain seq x y z
N GLU A 1 -0.95 25.98 -3.07
CA GLU A 1 -0.55 24.82 -2.24
C GLU A 1 -1.78 24.17 -1.63
N GLN A 2 -2.21 23.02 -2.16
CA GLN A 2 -3.36 22.31 -1.60
C GLN A 2 -2.92 21.58 -0.33
N HIS A 3 -3.14 22.23 0.81
CA HIS A 3 -2.99 21.61 2.12
C HIS A 3 -4.09 20.55 2.27
N GLN A 4 -3.77 19.28 2.02
CA GLN A 4 -4.66 18.20 2.41
C GLN A 4 -4.69 18.09 3.94
N PRO A 5 -5.84 17.76 4.55
CA PRO A 5 -6.01 17.76 6.01
C PRO A 5 -5.16 16.71 6.77
N TYR A 6 -4.29 15.98 6.07
CA TYR A 6 -3.54 14.83 6.59
C TYR A 6 -2.01 15.00 6.51
N GLY A 7 -1.54 16.22 6.23
CA GLY A 7 -0.12 16.55 6.11
C GLY A 7 0.35 16.77 4.67
N VAL A 8 1.64 17.06 4.51
CA VAL A 8 2.26 17.36 3.20
C VAL A 8 2.65 16.06 2.49
N ALA A 9 2.34 15.98 1.18
CA ALA A 9 2.80 14.91 0.30
C ALA A 9 4.31 14.74 0.38
N LYS A 10 4.78 13.51 0.54
CA LYS A 10 6.20 13.21 0.41
C LYS A 10 6.53 12.92 -1.04
N THR A 11 7.33 13.80 -1.62
CA THR A 11 7.90 13.67 -2.96
C THR A 11 9.09 12.70 -2.95
N GLU A 12 9.58 12.38 -4.14
CA GLU A 12 10.77 11.56 -4.34
C GLU A 12 12.02 12.19 -3.70
N GLU A 13 12.12 13.52 -3.74
CA GLU A 13 13.24 14.31 -3.21
C GLU A 13 13.23 14.46 -1.68
N ASP A 14 12.08 14.17 -1.03
CA ASP A 14 11.96 14.28 0.41
C ASP A 14 12.77 13.21 1.14
N ALA A 15 13.57 13.64 2.12
CA ALA A 15 14.29 12.73 2.99
C ALA A 15 13.33 11.92 3.89
N PRO A 16 13.67 10.65 4.21
CA PRO A 16 12.92 9.85 5.16
C PRO A 16 12.79 10.54 6.52
N ASN A 17 11.57 10.65 7.03
CA ASN A 17 11.26 11.39 8.25
C ASN A 17 10.65 10.53 9.37
N PHE A 18 10.63 9.21 9.21
CA PHE A 18 10.09 8.26 10.19
C PHE A 18 11.16 7.29 10.68
N PHE A 19 11.48 7.36 11.98
CA PHE A 19 12.54 6.58 12.62
C PHE A 19 12.01 5.65 13.73
N GLY A 20 10.69 5.47 13.82
CA GLY A 20 10.03 4.71 14.90
C GLY A 20 10.18 3.19 14.85
N SER A 21 11.00 2.65 13.93
CA SER A 21 11.35 1.23 13.89
C SER A 21 12.74 1.03 13.28
N SER A 22 13.49 0.00 13.71
CA SER A 22 14.79 -0.34 13.12
C SER A 22 14.70 -0.57 11.62
N TYR A 23 13.61 -1.19 11.15
CA TYR A 23 13.33 -1.37 9.73
C TYR A 23 13.26 -0.03 8.99
N SER A 24 12.51 0.93 9.51
CA SER A 24 12.35 2.25 8.90
C SER A 24 13.66 3.04 8.91
N VAL A 25 14.46 2.92 9.97
CA VAL A 25 15.79 3.53 10.04
C VAL A 25 16.69 2.97 8.94
N THR A 26 16.85 1.64 8.85
CA THR A 26 17.69 1.01 7.83
C THR A 26 17.22 1.35 6.43
N LYS A 27 15.91 1.24 6.14
CA LYS A 27 15.37 1.55 4.81
C LYS A 27 15.48 3.02 4.46
N GLY A 28 15.34 3.92 5.42
CA GLY A 28 15.55 5.35 5.20
C GLY A 28 17.01 5.66 4.84
N PHE A 29 17.97 5.03 5.51
CA PHE A 29 19.38 5.17 5.13
C PHE A 29 19.67 4.59 3.74
N THR A 30 19.15 3.40 3.43
CA THR A 30 19.30 2.80 2.10
C THR A 30 18.71 3.70 1.01
N ASP A 31 17.51 4.23 1.21
CA ASP A 31 16.85 5.14 0.26
C ASP A 31 17.70 6.40 0.00
N ARG A 32 18.29 6.99 1.04
CA ARG A 32 19.23 8.12 0.88
C ARG A 32 20.49 7.75 0.10
N LEU A 33 21.03 6.54 0.28
CA LEU A 33 22.17 6.07 -0.50
C LEU A 33 21.82 5.92 -1.99
N PHE A 34 20.59 5.51 -2.32
CA PHE A 34 20.14 5.40 -3.71
C PHE A 34 20.10 6.73 -4.46
N HIS A 35 20.02 7.87 -3.77
CA HIS A 35 20.12 9.18 -4.41
C HIS A 35 21.50 9.40 -5.07
N GLN A 36 22.54 8.72 -4.57
CA GLN A 36 23.88 8.75 -5.20
C GLN A 36 23.93 7.96 -6.52
N PHE A 37 22.91 7.14 -6.80
CA PHE A 37 22.81 6.29 -7.97
C PHE A 37 21.64 6.69 -8.90
N GLU A 38 21.11 7.91 -8.79
CA GLU A 38 19.95 8.35 -9.60
C GLU A 38 20.18 8.28 -11.11
N GLY A 39 21.42 8.39 -11.57
CA GLY A 39 21.78 8.24 -12.98
C GLY A 39 21.89 6.80 -13.47
N THR A 40 21.84 5.80 -12.58
CA THR A 40 22.15 4.39 -12.94
C THR A 40 21.19 3.36 -12.35
N ALA A 41 20.49 3.68 -11.26
CA ALA A 41 19.57 2.78 -10.57
C ALA A 41 18.16 3.36 -10.55
N LEU A 42 17.16 2.47 -10.62
CA LEU A 42 15.76 2.79 -10.39
C LEU A 42 15.38 2.37 -8.96
N ASN A 43 15.04 3.33 -8.10
CA ASN A 43 14.61 3.10 -6.73
C ASN A 43 13.08 3.29 -6.62
N LEU A 44 12.38 2.26 -6.17
CA LEU A 44 10.91 2.23 -6.18
C LEU A 44 10.36 2.12 -4.77
N ARG A 45 9.68 3.16 -4.32
CA ARG A 45 9.08 3.23 -2.98
C ARG A 45 7.66 2.69 -3.01
N ILE A 46 7.48 1.43 -2.58
CA ILE A 46 6.16 0.81 -2.40
C ILE A 46 5.68 0.93 -0.95
N ARG A 47 4.36 0.88 -0.72
CA ARG A 47 3.76 0.89 0.63
C ARG A 47 2.62 -0.10 0.74
N MET A 48 2.53 -0.78 1.88
CA MET A 48 1.41 -1.68 2.26
C MET A 48 0.91 -2.55 1.08
N PRO A 49 1.77 -3.42 0.53
CA PRO A 49 1.44 -4.13 -0.71
C PRO A 49 0.24 -5.06 -0.56
N PHE A 50 -0.64 -5.07 -1.56
CA PHE A 50 -1.80 -5.96 -1.67
C PHE A 50 -1.95 -6.51 -3.09
N ASN A 51 -2.67 -7.62 -3.23
CA ASN A 51 -2.89 -8.31 -4.51
C ASN A 51 -4.24 -9.06 -4.52
N ASP A 52 -4.47 -9.85 -5.56
CA ASP A 52 -5.71 -10.59 -5.83
C ASP A 52 -5.80 -11.92 -5.07
N GLU A 53 -4.80 -12.27 -4.26
CA GLU A 53 -4.73 -13.56 -3.57
C GLU A 53 -5.17 -13.41 -2.12
N ASP A 54 -6.03 -14.33 -1.65
CA ASP A 54 -6.34 -14.42 -0.23
C ASP A 54 -5.19 -15.14 0.50
N HIS A 55 -4.19 -14.36 0.89
CA HIS A 55 -2.96 -14.83 1.51
C HIS A 55 -2.60 -14.00 2.76
N PRO A 56 -2.08 -14.61 3.85
CA PRO A 56 -1.76 -13.89 5.09
C PRO A 56 -0.75 -12.74 4.96
N ARG A 57 0.04 -12.70 3.88
CA ARG A 57 0.96 -11.57 3.62
C ARG A 57 0.27 -10.37 2.98
N ASN A 58 -0.86 -10.56 2.31
CA ASN A 58 -1.66 -9.51 1.67
C ASN A 58 -2.15 -8.52 2.73
N PHE A 59 -1.96 -7.22 2.48
CA PHE A 59 -2.39 -6.16 3.39
C PHE A 59 -3.88 -6.23 3.72
N ILE A 60 -4.75 -6.48 2.73
CA ILE A 60 -6.20 -6.56 2.93
C ILE A 60 -6.54 -7.70 3.91
N SER A 61 -5.99 -8.90 3.69
CA SER A 61 -6.20 -10.06 4.57
C SER A 61 -5.65 -9.83 5.99
N LYS A 62 -4.60 -9.02 6.16
CA LYS A 62 -4.07 -8.68 7.50
C LYS A 62 -5.04 -7.78 8.26
N ILE A 63 -5.46 -6.68 7.64
CA ILE A 63 -6.31 -5.70 8.34
C ILE A 63 -7.71 -6.26 8.63
N ALA A 64 -8.22 -7.16 7.77
CA ALA A 64 -9.48 -7.86 7.99
C ALA A 64 -9.44 -8.86 9.18
N LYS A 65 -8.25 -9.22 9.67
CA LYS A 65 -8.09 -10.09 10.85
C LYS A 65 -7.85 -9.31 12.13
N TYR A 66 -7.54 -8.02 12.05
CA TYR A 66 -7.26 -7.23 13.23
C TYR A 66 -8.55 -6.88 13.97
N PRO A 67 -8.62 -7.08 15.29
CA PRO A 67 -9.81 -6.72 16.06
C PRO A 67 -9.99 -5.19 16.15
N ARG A 68 -8.88 -4.45 16.05
CA ARG A 68 -8.82 -3.00 16.21
C ARG A 68 -7.95 -2.39 15.12
N VAL A 69 -8.45 -1.35 14.45
CA VAL A 69 -7.71 -0.63 13.39
C VAL A 69 -7.80 0.88 13.58
N ILE A 70 -6.77 1.59 13.12
CA ILE A 70 -6.78 3.05 13.05
C ILE A 70 -7.37 3.52 11.72
N ASN A 71 -8.10 4.63 11.75
CA ASN A 71 -8.71 5.19 10.55
C ASN A 71 -7.91 6.37 9.99
N ILE A 72 -6.68 6.11 9.54
CA ILE A 72 -5.81 7.14 8.96
C ILE A 72 -5.61 6.86 7.45
N PRO A 73 -5.75 7.89 6.59
CA PRO A 73 -5.45 7.76 5.15
C PRO A 73 -3.99 7.39 4.89
N ASN A 74 -3.77 6.48 3.95
CA ASN A 74 -2.44 6.04 3.54
C ASN A 74 -2.37 5.84 2.02
N SER A 75 -1.17 6.04 1.47
CA SER A 75 -0.81 5.51 0.15
C SER A 75 -0.49 4.01 0.26
N ILE A 76 -1.05 3.20 -0.63
CA ILE A 76 -0.86 1.75 -0.69
C ILE A 76 -0.58 1.30 -2.14
N THR A 77 0.01 0.12 -2.32
CA THR A 77 0.47 -0.40 -3.61
C THR A 77 -0.22 -1.71 -3.99
N TYR A 78 -0.94 -1.70 -5.10
CA TYR A 78 -1.49 -2.88 -5.75
C TYR A 78 -0.40 -3.55 -6.59
N LEU A 79 0.08 -4.70 -6.11
CA LEU A 79 1.27 -5.36 -6.66
C LEU A 79 1.16 -5.72 -8.14
N PRO A 80 0.03 -6.26 -8.67
CA PRO A 80 -0.05 -6.62 -10.08
C PRO A 80 0.26 -5.43 -11.01
N ASN A 81 -0.42 -4.28 -10.84
CA ASN A 81 -0.14 -3.11 -11.68
C ASN A 81 1.23 -2.48 -11.39
N ALA A 82 1.69 -2.52 -10.14
CA ALA A 82 3.02 -2.03 -9.81
C ALA A 82 4.10 -2.86 -10.50
N LEU A 83 3.97 -4.20 -10.55
CA LEU A 83 4.91 -5.08 -11.22
C LEU A 83 4.90 -4.89 -12.74
N ASP A 84 3.73 -4.72 -13.35
CA ASP A 84 3.63 -4.40 -14.79
C ASP A 84 4.35 -3.08 -15.08
N ALA A 85 4.08 -2.04 -14.29
CA ALA A 85 4.77 -0.75 -14.40
C ALA A 85 6.28 -0.89 -14.18
N MET A 86 6.73 -1.70 -13.23
CA MET A 86 8.15 -1.94 -12.99
C MET A 86 8.86 -2.49 -14.23
N VAL A 87 8.25 -3.47 -14.90
CA VAL A 87 8.80 -4.05 -16.12
C VAL A 87 8.92 -2.98 -17.21
N ASP A 88 7.88 -2.18 -17.43
CA ASP A 88 7.90 -1.10 -18.41
C ASP A 88 8.99 -0.06 -18.13
N LEU A 89 9.12 0.36 -16.87
CA LEU A 89 10.14 1.33 -16.45
C LEU A 89 11.56 0.80 -16.66
N ILE A 90 11.79 -0.49 -16.39
CA ILE A 90 13.07 -1.15 -16.63
C ILE A 90 13.37 -1.20 -18.14
N LEU A 91 12.39 -1.59 -18.96
CA LEU A 91 12.55 -1.65 -20.42
C LEU A 91 12.82 -0.26 -21.03
N GLN A 92 12.21 0.78 -20.47
CA GLN A 92 12.48 2.18 -20.81
C GLN A 92 13.79 2.73 -20.23
N ARG A 93 14.53 1.92 -19.46
CA ARG A 93 15.77 2.32 -18.77
C ARG A 93 15.60 3.56 -17.90
N ARG A 94 14.44 3.71 -17.26
CA ARG A 94 14.21 4.79 -16.29
C ARG A 94 15.14 4.59 -15.10
N THR A 95 15.64 5.69 -14.55
CA THR A 95 16.47 5.73 -13.35
C THR A 95 15.94 6.77 -12.37
N GLY A 96 16.52 6.84 -11.19
CA GLY A 96 16.11 7.72 -10.11
C GLY A 96 15.07 7.10 -9.18
N THR A 97 14.60 7.90 -8.23
CA THR A 97 13.58 7.47 -7.27
C THR A 97 12.17 7.71 -7.82
N LEU A 98 11.23 6.81 -7.51
CA LEU A 98 9.82 6.92 -7.82
C LEU A 98 8.95 6.41 -6.66
N ASN A 99 7.95 7.20 -6.27
CA ASN A 99 6.89 6.76 -5.37
C ASN A 99 5.92 5.82 -6.12
N LEU A 100 6.19 4.52 -6.10
CA LEU A 100 5.39 3.50 -6.78
C LEU A 100 4.19 3.04 -5.92
N VAL A 101 3.23 3.93 -5.77
CA VAL A 101 1.95 3.70 -5.08
C VAL A 101 0.78 4.06 -6.00
N ASN A 102 -0.42 3.57 -5.67
CA ASN A 102 -1.61 3.92 -6.43
C ASN A 102 -2.00 5.40 -6.19
N PRO A 103 -2.44 6.14 -7.22
CA PRO A 103 -2.99 7.48 -7.08
C PRO A 103 -4.15 7.57 -6.10
N GLY A 104 -4.14 8.62 -5.28
CA GLY A 104 -5.14 8.87 -4.25
C GLY A 104 -4.83 8.26 -2.88
N LEU A 105 -5.75 8.45 -1.94
CA LEU A 105 -5.62 7.99 -0.57
C LEU A 105 -6.77 7.06 -0.20
N ILE A 106 -6.48 6.12 0.70
CA ILE A 106 -7.50 5.26 1.29
C ILE A 106 -7.23 5.01 2.77
N THR A 107 -8.30 4.95 3.54
CA THR A 107 -8.27 4.59 4.96
C THR A 107 -8.49 3.10 5.18
N HIS A 108 -8.09 2.59 6.35
CA HIS A 108 -8.38 1.21 6.73
C HIS A 108 -9.89 0.95 6.80
N LYS A 109 -10.68 1.94 7.25
CA LYS A 109 -12.13 1.81 7.30
C LYS A 109 -12.74 1.66 5.91
N GLU A 110 -12.32 2.47 4.94
CA GLU A 110 -12.80 2.35 3.56
C GLU A 110 -12.48 0.97 2.95
N VAL A 111 -11.26 0.45 3.17
CA VAL A 111 -10.90 -0.90 2.70
C VAL A 111 -11.79 -1.95 3.37
N LEU A 112 -12.03 -1.85 4.68
CA LEU A 112 -12.83 -2.82 5.42
C LEU A 112 -14.33 -2.72 5.11
N ASP A 113 -14.84 -1.53 4.80
CA ASP A 113 -16.20 -1.34 4.29
C ASP A 113 -16.38 -2.07 2.95
N MET A 114 -15.42 -1.91 2.02
CA MET A 114 -15.43 -2.66 0.74
C MET A 114 -15.24 -4.16 0.96
N TYR A 115 -14.39 -4.58 1.91
CA TYR A 115 -14.22 -5.98 2.27
C TYR A 115 -15.52 -6.57 2.80
N ARG A 116 -16.24 -5.85 3.67
CA ARG A 116 -17.55 -6.28 4.17
C ARG A 116 -18.56 -6.43 3.04
N GLU A 117 -18.59 -5.49 2.10
CA GLU A 117 -19.46 -5.51 0.92
C GLU A 117 -19.19 -6.73 0.01
N ILE A 118 -17.92 -7.01 -0.28
CA ILE A 118 -17.54 -7.96 -1.34
C ILE A 118 -17.24 -9.37 -0.80
N MET A 119 -16.59 -9.46 0.36
CA MET A 119 -16.00 -10.69 0.89
C MET A 119 -16.77 -11.31 2.05
N ASN A 120 -17.27 -10.51 2.99
CA ASN A 120 -17.95 -11.02 4.18
C ASN A 120 -18.88 -9.96 4.81
N ALA A 121 -20.19 -10.06 4.54
CA ALA A 121 -21.20 -9.12 5.05
C ALA A 121 -21.29 -9.04 6.57
N SER A 122 -20.90 -10.10 7.29
CA SER A 122 -20.90 -10.16 8.75
C SER A 122 -19.62 -9.63 9.38
N HIS A 123 -18.64 -9.18 8.58
CA HIS A 123 -17.39 -8.64 9.10
C HIS A 123 -17.63 -7.36 9.91
N SER A 124 -17.00 -7.27 11.07
CA SER A 124 -17.01 -6.10 11.94
C SER A 124 -15.60 -5.81 12.47
N VAL A 125 -15.33 -4.53 12.73
CA VAL A 125 -14.04 -4.06 13.24
C VAL A 125 -14.25 -2.88 14.18
N THR A 126 -13.43 -2.79 15.23
CA THR A 126 -13.42 -1.61 16.10
C THR A 126 -12.42 -0.57 15.60
N ILE A 127 -12.88 0.65 15.35
CA ILE A 127 -11.99 1.77 15.06
C ILE A 127 -11.43 2.32 16.38
N VAL A 128 -10.11 2.49 16.45
CA VAL A 128 -9.41 3.03 17.62
C VAL A 128 -8.57 4.25 17.26
N THR A 129 -8.22 5.05 18.26
CA THR A 129 -7.31 6.19 18.08
C THR A 129 -5.85 5.71 17.93
N PRO A 130 -4.96 6.51 17.33
CA PRO A 130 -3.54 6.18 17.24
C PRO A 130 -2.89 5.91 18.60
N GLU A 131 -3.28 6.66 19.63
CA GLU A 131 -2.81 6.47 21.00
C GLU A 131 -3.21 5.11 21.57
N GLN A 132 -4.45 4.69 21.33
CA GLN A 132 -4.93 3.37 21.75
C GLN A 132 -4.20 2.25 21.00
N GLN A 133 -3.88 2.45 19.72
CA GLN A 133 -3.13 1.47 18.93
C GLN A 133 -1.68 1.31 19.42
N ARG A 134 -1.00 2.43 19.75
CA ARG A 134 0.38 2.42 20.27
C ARG A 134 0.53 1.57 21.53
N LYS A 135 -0.48 1.57 22.42
CA LYS A 135 -0.48 0.74 23.64
C LYS A 135 -0.44 -0.77 23.36
N THR A 136 -0.77 -1.20 22.13
CA THR A 136 -0.88 -2.62 21.75
C THR A 136 0.23 -3.06 20.80
N LEU A 137 1.01 -2.13 20.23
CA LEU A 137 2.03 -2.43 19.23
C LEU A 137 3.44 -2.29 19.81
N ALA A 138 4.35 -3.19 19.40
CA ALA A 138 5.75 -3.14 19.78
C ALA A 138 6.54 -1.99 19.12
N SER A 139 5.97 -1.33 18.10
CA SER A 139 6.59 -0.20 17.39
C SER A 139 5.55 0.68 16.73
N ASP A 140 5.91 1.94 16.51
CA ASP A 140 5.06 2.90 15.80
C ASP A 140 4.89 2.51 14.32
N ARG A 141 3.73 2.87 13.75
CA ARG A 141 3.42 2.68 12.34
C ARG A 141 3.52 4.01 11.60
N SER A 142 4.25 4.02 10.49
CA SER A 142 4.28 5.16 9.57
C SER A 142 2.90 5.32 8.91
N ASN A 143 2.30 6.49 9.11
CA ASN A 143 1.19 6.98 8.31
C ASN A 143 1.76 8.06 7.39
N THR A 144 1.68 7.84 6.08
CA THR A 144 2.36 8.70 5.12
C THR A 144 1.57 8.75 3.81
N TYR A 145 1.55 9.94 3.24
CA TYR A 145 1.05 10.24 1.91
C TYR A 145 2.26 10.44 1.00
N LEU A 146 2.37 9.63 -0.05
CA LEU A 146 3.37 9.81 -1.10
C LEU A 146 2.73 10.54 -2.28
N ASP A 147 3.44 11.53 -2.81
CA ASP A 147 3.04 12.25 -4.02
C ASP A 147 3.06 11.29 -5.23
N THR A 148 2.00 11.33 -6.03
CA THR A 148 1.84 10.41 -7.18
C THR A 148 2.02 11.06 -8.54
N ARG A 149 2.31 12.37 -8.62
CA ARG A 149 2.36 13.08 -9.91
C ARG A 149 3.38 12.47 -10.87
N LYS A 150 4.53 12.04 -10.34
CA LYS A 150 5.60 11.41 -11.13
C LYS A 150 5.17 10.04 -11.66
N VAL A 151 4.53 9.21 -10.83
CA VAL A 151 4.07 7.87 -11.24
C VAL A 151 2.89 7.95 -12.20
N GLU A 152 1.99 8.93 -12.05
CA GLU A 152 0.90 9.18 -12.99
C GLU A 152 1.41 9.54 -14.39
N GLY A 153 2.56 10.22 -14.49
CA GLY A 153 3.21 10.49 -15.77
C GLY A 153 4.02 9.33 -16.33
N TRP A 154 4.70 8.55 -15.48
CA TRP A 154 5.60 7.47 -15.93
C TRP A 154 4.89 6.13 -16.14
N ALA A 155 3.82 5.87 -15.40
CA ALA A 155 3.07 4.63 -15.39
C ALA A 155 1.55 4.90 -15.28
N PRO A 156 0.93 5.51 -16.31
CA PRO A 156 -0.50 5.88 -16.30
C PRO A 156 -1.46 4.68 -16.20
N GLN A 157 -0.96 3.46 -16.38
CA GLN A 157 -1.73 2.22 -16.18
C GLN A 157 -2.00 1.88 -14.71
N ILE A 158 -1.32 2.54 -13.75
CA ILE A 158 -1.57 2.31 -12.33
C ILE A 158 -2.95 2.87 -11.96
N LEU A 159 -3.82 1.97 -11.53
CA LEU A 159 -5.19 2.30 -11.15
C LEU A 159 -5.24 3.24 -9.94
N PRO A 160 -6.24 4.13 -9.86
CA PRO A 160 -6.57 4.82 -8.62
C PRO A 160 -6.79 3.83 -7.47
N VAL A 161 -6.39 4.21 -6.26
CA VAL A 161 -6.28 3.28 -5.12
C VAL A 161 -7.59 2.58 -4.77
N LYS A 162 -8.73 3.28 -4.85
CA LYS A 162 -10.05 2.72 -4.53
C LYS A 162 -10.49 1.67 -5.55
N ASP A 163 -10.19 1.92 -6.82
CA ASP A 163 -10.50 0.99 -7.91
C ASP A 163 -9.62 -0.25 -7.82
N ALA A 164 -8.32 -0.07 -7.53
CA ALA A 164 -7.38 -1.15 -7.30
C ALA A 164 -7.82 -2.06 -6.13
N VAL A 165 -8.29 -1.48 -5.02
CA VAL A 165 -8.79 -2.24 -3.86
C VAL A 165 -10.05 -3.03 -4.21
N ARG A 166 -11.02 -2.44 -4.93
CA ARG A 166 -12.21 -3.17 -5.38
C ARG A 166 -11.84 -4.33 -6.30
N LYS A 167 -10.92 -4.10 -7.25
CA LYS A 167 -10.41 -5.14 -8.16
C LYS A 167 -9.73 -6.28 -7.38
N ALA A 168 -8.87 -5.95 -6.42
CA ALA A 168 -8.20 -6.92 -5.57
C ALA A 168 -9.20 -7.77 -4.77
N LEU A 169 -10.18 -7.15 -4.13
CA LEU A 169 -11.23 -7.86 -3.37
C LEU A 169 -12.03 -8.83 -4.26
N GLN A 170 -12.40 -8.41 -5.46
CA GLN A 170 -13.06 -9.31 -6.43
C GLN A 170 -12.14 -10.48 -6.83
N GLY A 171 -10.85 -10.22 -7.01
CA GLY A 171 -9.83 -11.26 -7.25
C GLY A 171 -9.74 -12.26 -6.10
N MET A 172 -9.63 -11.76 -4.86
CA MET A 172 -9.55 -12.55 -3.65
C MET A 172 -10.80 -13.41 -3.45
N LYS A 173 -11.99 -12.89 -3.80
CA LYS A 173 -13.23 -13.66 -3.77
C LYS A 173 -13.16 -14.87 -4.69
N ARG A 174 -12.76 -14.66 -5.94
CA ARG A 174 -12.59 -15.74 -6.94
C ARG A 174 -11.53 -16.75 -6.51
N ASP A 175 -10.42 -16.29 -5.94
CA ASP A 175 -9.35 -17.15 -5.41
C ASP A 175 -9.87 -18.04 -4.26
N ARG A 176 -10.64 -17.47 -3.33
CA ARG A 176 -11.27 -18.22 -2.23
C ARG A 176 -12.27 -19.26 -2.75
N GLU A 177 -13.12 -18.91 -3.71
CA GLU A 177 -14.08 -19.82 -4.34
C GLU A 177 -13.37 -20.98 -5.06
N LYS A 178 -12.30 -20.70 -5.80
CA LYS A 178 -11.47 -21.73 -6.46
C LYS A 178 -10.84 -22.68 -5.45
N LYS A 179 -10.25 -22.16 -4.37
CA LYS A 179 -9.65 -22.97 -3.29
C LYS A 179 -10.70 -23.85 -2.62
N ALA A 180 -11.89 -23.32 -2.34
CA ALA A 180 -12.99 -24.09 -1.76
C ALA A 180 -13.46 -25.23 -2.68
N ALA A 181 -13.60 -24.97 -3.99
CA ALA A 181 -13.97 -25.99 -4.97
C ALA A 181 -12.93 -27.10 -5.10
N ALA A 182 -11.63 -26.76 -5.05
CA ALA A 182 -10.56 -27.74 -5.09
C ALA A 182 -10.55 -28.67 -3.87
N LEU A 183 -10.92 -28.15 -2.68
CA LEU A 183 -11.04 -28.92 -1.44
C LEU A 183 -12.27 -29.83 -1.40
N SER A 184 -13.34 -29.52 -2.14
CA SER A 184 -14.55 -30.36 -2.19
C SER A 184 -14.47 -31.51 -3.22
N CYS A 185 -13.49 -31.47 -4.13
CA CYS A 185 -13.31 -32.48 -5.18
C CYS A 185 -12.21 -33.51 -4.89
N GLY A 186 -11.48 -33.35 -3.78
CA GLY A 186 -10.44 -34.29 -3.31
C GLY A 186 -10.88 -35.01 -2.04
#